data_AF-A0A538KVU0-F1
#
_entry.id   AF-A0A538KVU0-F1
#
_cell.length_a   1.000
_cell.length_b   1.000
_cell.length_c   1.000
_cell.angle_alpha   90.00
_cell.angle_beta   90.00
_cell.angle_gamma   90.00
#
_symmetry.space_group_name_H-M   'P 1'
#
loop_
_entity.id
_entity.type
_entity.pdbx_description
1 polymer ?
#
loop_
_entity_poly.entity_id
_entity_poly.type
_entity_poly.pdbx_seq_one_letter_code
_entity_poly.pdbx_strand_id
1 'polypeptide(L)'
;MTDPQTVAATLLGYVRASGALGASALVEAGTVEVDADGSASLEPAGSPVAEPLDPAGAELLPLPLAVRELPPFRVDAEAGEVSGPFGALEHLAEGVRALAAALGGRSVALVRFPAADGETPFALAARQGEGLVVVIGDEQYEMDPVWPLLSSDS
;
A
#
# COMPACT_ATOMS: atom_id res chain seq x y z
N MET A 1 17.68 3.28 -9.79
CA MET A 1 16.45 2.66 -10.33
C MET A 1 16.23 1.39 -9.54
N THR A 2 15.08 1.23 -8.91
CA THR A 2 14.78 0.06 -8.08
C THR A 2 14.39 -1.10 -8.99
N ASP A 3 15.06 -2.23 -8.82
CA ASP A 3 14.81 -3.45 -9.57
C ASP A 3 13.41 -4.04 -9.24
N PRO A 4 12.63 -4.55 -10.22
CA PRO A 4 11.29 -5.10 -9.96
C PRO A 4 11.24 -6.24 -8.93
N GLN A 5 12.28 -7.08 -8.80
CA GLN A 5 12.31 -8.12 -7.77
C GLN A 5 12.42 -7.50 -6.37
N THR A 6 13.24 -6.44 -6.24
CA THR A 6 13.37 -5.65 -5.02
C THR A 6 12.06 -4.95 -4.65
N VAL A 7 11.35 -4.39 -5.64
CA VAL A 7 10.01 -3.81 -5.46
C VAL A 7 9.05 -4.87 -4.94
N ALA A 8 8.92 -6.01 -5.64
CA ALA A 8 8.02 -7.09 -5.25
C ALA A 8 8.34 -7.65 -3.86
N ALA A 9 9.63 -7.84 -3.52
CA ALA A 9 10.04 -8.30 -2.21
C ALA A 9 9.68 -7.30 -1.10
N THR A 10 9.84 -6.00 -1.37
CA THR A 10 9.49 -4.94 -0.42
C THR A 10 7.97 -4.87 -0.21
N LEU A 11 7.18 -4.91 -1.28
CA LEU A 11 5.72 -4.96 -1.22
C LEU A 11 5.25 -6.20 -0.46
N LEU A 12 5.78 -7.38 -0.80
CA LEU A 12 5.39 -8.64 -0.16
C LEU A 12 5.79 -8.68 1.32
N GLY A 13 6.94 -8.11 1.67
CA GLY A 13 7.35 -7.91 3.05
C GLY A 13 6.36 -7.05 3.82
N TYR A 14 5.91 -5.94 3.23
CA TYR A 14 4.88 -5.08 3.80
C TYR A 14 3.53 -5.81 3.96
N VAL A 15 3.09 -6.52 2.93
CA VAL A 15 1.82 -7.26 2.92
C VAL A 15 1.78 -8.28 4.05
N ARG A 16 2.85 -9.09 4.17
CA ARG A 16 2.99 -10.07 5.25
C ARG A 16 3.04 -9.44 6.63
N ALA A 17 3.75 -8.31 6.78
CA ALA A 17 3.88 -7.65 8.06
C ALA A 17 2.59 -6.96 8.53
N SER A 18 1.77 -6.47 7.60
CA SER A 18 0.57 -5.68 7.88
C SER A 18 -0.74 -6.48 7.90
N GLY A 19 -0.73 -7.73 7.41
CA GLY A 19 -1.96 -8.50 7.18
C GLY A 19 -2.80 -7.99 6.01
N ALA A 20 -2.18 -7.24 5.08
CA ALA A 20 -2.83 -6.79 3.87
C ALA A 20 -3.19 -7.99 2.95
N LEU A 21 -4.17 -7.78 2.07
CA LEU A 21 -4.57 -8.76 1.06
C LEU A 21 -3.61 -8.80 -0.14
N GLY A 22 -2.99 -7.65 -0.43
CA GLY A 22 -2.05 -7.49 -1.54
C GLY A 22 -1.64 -6.03 -1.70
N ALA A 23 -0.65 -5.79 -2.56
CA ALA A 23 -0.15 -4.46 -2.85
C ALA A 23 0.24 -4.35 -4.32
N SER A 24 0.11 -3.16 -4.88
CA SER A 24 0.65 -2.82 -6.20
C SER A 24 1.52 -1.58 -6.11
N ALA A 25 2.48 -1.50 -7.01
CA ALA A 25 3.27 -0.30 -7.21
C ALA A 25 3.43 0.04 -8.69
N LEU A 26 3.11 1.27 -9.05
CA LEU A 26 3.50 1.83 -10.34
C LEU A 26 4.94 2.33 -10.21
N VAL A 27 5.84 1.74 -10.98
CA VAL A 27 7.25 2.13 -11.08
C VAL A 27 7.62 2.39 -12.54
N GLU A 28 8.84 2.84 -12.80
CA GLU A 28 9.29 3.14 -14.17
C GLU A 28 9.21 1.92 -15.12
N ALA A 29 9.47 0.72 -14.60
CA ALA A 29 9.42 -0.52 -15.37
C ALA A 29 7.99 -0.96 -15.73
N GLY A 30 6.97 -0.46 -15.02
CA GLY A 30 5.58 -0.91 -15.14
C GLY A 30 4.89 -1.05 -13.78
N THR A 31 3.84 -1.85 -13.72
CA THR A 31 3.09 -2.12 -12.49
C THR A 31 3.57 -3.43 -11.87
N VAL A 32 4.08 -3.38 -10.65
CA VAL A 32 4.41 -4.57 -9.87
C VAL A 32 3.23 -4.88 -8.96
N GLU A 33 2.73 -6.09 -8.98
CA GLU A 33 1.63 -6.56 -8.13
C GLU A 33 2.08 -7.76 -7.29
N VAL A 34 1.66 -7.78 -6.03
CA VAL A 34 1.85 -8.92 -5.13
C VAL A 34 0.58 -9.20 -4.33
N ASP A 35 0.31 -10.46 -4.06
CA ASP A 35 -0.79 -10.89 -3.18
C ASP A 35 -0.27 -11.59 -1.92
N ALA A 36 -1.14 -11.70 -0.91
CA ALA A 36 -0.82 -12.32 0.38
C ALA A 36 -0.38 -13.78 0.28
N ASP A 37 -0.75 -14.49 -0.79
CA ASP A 37 -0.30 -15.86 -1.07
C ASP A 37 1.16 -15.95 -1.53
N GLY A 38 1.80 -14.80 -1.78
CA GLY A 38 3.18 -14.70 -2.23
C GLY A 38 3.34 -14.67 -3.74
N SER A 39 2.25 -14.70 -4.51
CA SER A 39 2.32 -14.43 -5.95
C SER A 39 2.80 -13.00 -6.21
N ALA A 40 3.61 -12.86 -7.27
CA ALA A 40 4.18 -11.58 -7.67
C ALA A 40 4.30 -11.53 -9.20
N SER A 41 3.98 -10.39 -9.79
CA SER A 41 4.13 -10.17 -11.22
C SER A 41 4.48 -8.72 -11.56
N LEU A 42 5.04 -8.52 -12.73
CA LEU A 42 5.26 -7.22 -13.35
C LEU A 42 4.42 -7.15 -14.62
N GLU A 43 3.55 -6.16 -14.76
CA GLU A 43 3.00 -5.74 -16.04
C GLU A 43 3.91 -4.64 -16.62
N PRO A 44 4.75 -4.92 -17.64
CA PRO A 44 5.71 -3.96 -18.14
C PRO A 44 5.03 -2.77 -18.83
N ALA A 45 5.61 -1.58 -18.71
CA ALA A 45 5.08 -0.39 -19.36
C ALA A 45 4.96 -0.59 -20.88
N GLY A 46 3.72 -0.48 -21.40
CA GLY A 46 3.44 -0.66 -22.83
C GLY A 46 3.26 -2.11 -23.27
N SER A 47 3.21 -3.06 -22.34
CA SER A 47 2.87 -4.47 -22.59
C SER A 47 1.65 -4.86 -21.74
N PRO A 48 0.62 -5.49 -22.32
CA PRO A 48 -0.53 -5.99 -21.56
C PRO A 48 -0.28 -7.38 -20.94
N VAL A 49 0.95 -7.90 -21.05
CA VAL A 49 1.29 -9.25 -20.59
C VAL A 49 2.08 -9.16 -19.30
N ALA A 50 1.49 -9.64 -18.21
CA ALA A 50 2.16 -9.77 -16.94
C ALA A 50 3.22 -10.88 -16.97
N GLU A 51 4.40 -10.58 -16.44
CA GLU A 51 5.52 -11.48 -16.30
C GLU A 51 5.66 -11.89 -14.82
N PRO A 52 5.80 -13.18 -14.50
CA PRO A 52 5.95 -13.62 -13.12
C PRO A 52 7.28 -13.14 -12.53
N LEU A 53 7.25 -12.71 -11.27
CA LEU A 53 8.43 -12.36 -10.48
C LEU A 53 8.68 -13.44 -9.43
N ASP A 54 9.94 -13.56 -8.99
CA ASP A 54 10.34 -14.42 -7.88
C ASP A 54 11.07 -13.55 -6.85
N PRO A 55 10.32 -12.90 -5.93
CA PRO A 55 10.92 -12.01 -4.94
C PRO A 55 11.75 -12.78 -3.88
N ALA A 56 11.80 -14.12 -3.94
CA ALA A 56 12.57 -14.90 -2.99
C ALA A 56 14.07 -14.60 -3.09
N GLY A 57 14.64 -14.12 -1.99
CA GLY A 57 16.08 -13.81 -1.92
C GLY A 57 16.46 -12.42 -2.44
N ALA A 58 15.52 -11.63 -2.96
CA ALA A 58 15.76 -10.21 -3.21
C ALA A 58 15.87 -9.44 -1.88
N GLU A 59 16.72 -8.43 -1.86
CA GLU A 59 16.88 -7.56 -0.69
C GLU A 59 15.68 -6.64 -0.55
N LEU A 60 15.14 -6.52 0.67
CA LEU A 60 14.03 -5.61 0.95
C LEU A 60 14.59 -4.21 1.15
N LEU A 61 13.88 -3.21 0.61
CA LEU A 61 14.19 -1.83 0.94
C LEU A 61 13.86 -1.56 2.42
N PRO A 62 14.73 -0.86 3.16
CA PRO A 62 14.47 -0.53 4.54
C PRO A 62 13.33 0.48 4.64
N LEU A 63 12.35 0.20 5.50
CA LEU A 63 11.30 1.15 5.87
C LEU A 63 11.65 1.82 7.20
N PRO A 64 11.41 3.14 7.36
CA PRO A 64 11.69 3.89 8.59
C PRO A 64 10.77 3.52 9.78
N LEU A 65 9.80 2.63 9.58
CA LEU A 65 8.92 2.11 10.62
C LEU A 65 8.72 0.61 10.49
N ALA A 66 8.50 -0.05 11.63
CA ALA A 66 8.09 -1.44 11.69
C ALA A 66 6.56 -1.53 11.58
N VAL A 67 6.09 -2.02 10.43
CA VAL A 67 4.66 -2.24 10.20
C VAL A 67 4.24 -3.53 10.89
N ARG A 68 3.01 -3.59 11.40
CA ARG A 68 2.46 -4.74 12.12
C ARG A 68 1.02 -4.95 11.69
N GLU A 69 0.57 -6.19 11.81
CA GLU A 69 -0.82 -6.56 11.65
C GLU A 69 -1.65 -5.91 12.77
N LEU A 70 -2.81 -5.40 12.40
CA LEU A 70 -3.72 -4.69 13.29
C LEU A 70 -5.07 -5.40 13.30
N PRO A 71 -5.89 -5.21 14.36
CA PRO A 71 -7.26 -5.71 14.36
C PRO A 71 -8.04 -5.25 13.13
N PRO A 72 -9.02 -6.05 12.65
CA PRO A 72 -9.78 -5.72 11.45
C PRO A 72 -10.51 -4.37 11.54
N PHE A 73 -10.59 -3.66 10.42
CA PHE A 73 -11.32 -2.40 10.28
C PHE A 73 -12.76 -2.64 9.85
N ARG A 74 -13.70 -1.82 10.31
CA ARG A 74 -15.04 -1.76 9.73
C ARG A 74 -15.04 -0.76 8.58
N VAL A 75 -15.68 -1.13 7.49
CA VAL A 75 -15.78 -0.31 6.29
C VAL A 75 -17.27 -0.08 6.03
N ASP A 76 -17.67 1.18 5.95
CA ASP A 76 -19.00 1.59 5.48
C ASP A 76 -18.81 2.27 4.13
N ALA A 77 -19.07 1.53 3.06
CA ALA A 77 -18.88 2.01 1.69
C ALA A 77 -19.93 3.05 1.28
N GLU A 78 -21.13 3.01 1.87
CA GLU A 78 -22.18 3.99 1.57
C GLU A 78 -21.85 5.35 2.22
N ALA A 79 -21.27 5.31 3.43
CA ALA A 79 -20.84 6.51 4.14
C ALA A 79 -19.43 7.00 3.75
N GLY A 80 -18.63 6.17 3.08
CA GLY A 80 -17.23 6.46 2.79
C GLY A 80 -16.33 6.42 4.04
N GLU A 81 -16.67 5.58 5.03
CA GLU A 81 -16.01 5.55 6.33
C GLU A 81 -15.19 4.27 6.55
N VAL A 82 -13.99 4.44 7.09
CA VAL A 82 -13.18 3.34 7.64
C VAL A 82 -12.95 3.60 9.11
N SER A 83 -13.34 2.66 9.97
CA SER A 83 -13.18 2.78 11.42
C SER A 83 -12.42 1.58 12.00
N GLY A 84 -11.55 1.84 12.97
CA GLY A 84 -10.71 0.83 13.60
C GLY A 84 -10.20 1.28 14.96
N PRO A 85 -9.29 0.52 15.57
CA PRO A 85 -8.63 0.95 16.80
C PRO A 85 -7.95 2.31 16.62
N PHE A 86 -7.91 3.11 17.69
CA PHE A 86 -7.28 4.43 17.65
C PHE A 86 -5.82 4.34 17.20
N GLY A 87 -5.42 5.17 16.23
CA GLY A 87 -4.07 5.18 15.67
C GLY A 87 -3.78 4.06 14.66
N ALA A 88 -4.74 3.14 14.42
CA ALA A 88 -4.51 1.99 13.55
C ALA A 88 -4.44 2.39 12.07
N LEU A 89 -5.35 3.26 11.63
CA LEU A 89 -5.38 3.71 10.24
C LEU A 89 -4.17 4.60 9.95
N GLU A 90 -3.81 5.45 10.91
CA GLU A 90 -2.64 6.31 10.89
C GLU A 90 -1.35 5.49 10.73
N HIS A 91 -1.21 4.41 11.50
CA HIS A 91 -0.07 3.48 11.40
C HIS A 91 0.05 2.85 10.01
N LEU A 92 -1.05 2.40 9.42
CA LEU A 92 -1.04 1.86 8.06
C LEU A 92 -0.74 2.94 7.01
N ALA A 93 -1.29 4.14 7.17
CA ALA A 93 -1.04 5.27 6.29
C ALA A 93 0.44 5.69 6.28
N GLU A 94 1.06 5.78 7.46
CA GLU A 94 2.51 6.02 7.58
C GLU A 94 3.31 4.91 6.90
N GLY A 95 2.88 3.66 7.06
CA GLY A 95 3.47 2.50 6.40
C GLY A 95 3.42 2.60 4.86
N VAL A 96 2.26 2.91 4.29
CA VAL A 96 2.10 3.03 2.83
C VAL A 96 2.86 4.24 2.28
N ARG A 97 2.93 5.35 3.03
CA ARG A 97 3.77 6.50 2.67
C ARG A 97 5.25 6.15 2.68
N ALA A 98 5.71 5.45 3.71
CA ALA A 98 7.07 4.95 3.80
C ALA A 98 7.42 4.00 2.65
N LEU A 99 6.48 3.14 2.26
CA LEU A 99 6.61 2.25 1.12
C LEU A 99 6.81 3.05 -0.18
N ALA A 100 5.93 3.99 -0.48
CA ALA A 100 6.06 4.86 -1.66
C ALA A 100 7.37 5.66 -1.66
N ALA A 101 7.80 6.17 -0.50
CA ALA A 101 9.06 6.89 -0.36
C ALA A 101 10.30 6.00 -0.58
N ALA A 102 10.27 4.76 -0.10
CA ALA A 102 11.36 3.80 -0.27
C ALA A 102 11.52 3.38 -1.73
N LEU A 103 10.41 3.18 -2.46
CA LEU A 103 10.43 2.93 -3.90
C LEU A 103 11.03 4.11 -4.68
N GLY A 104 10.78 5.33 -4.20
CA GLY A 104 11.36 6.57 -4.70
C GLY A 104 10.83 7.00 -6.06
N GLY A 105 11.38 8.09 -6.58
CA GLY A 105 11.05 8.60 -7.92
C GLY A 105 9.59 9.07 -8.02
N ARG A 106 8.91 8.67 -9.10
CA ARG A 106 7.48 8.98 -9.33
C ARG A 106 6.57 7.79 -8.99
N SER A 107 7.03 6.92 -8.10
CA SER A 107 6.33 5.68 -7.81
C SER A 107 5.06 5.93 -6.99
N VAL A 108 4.04 5.13 -7.25
CA VAL A 108 2.81 5.07 -6.44
C VAL A 108 2.78 3.71 -5.78
N ALA A 109 2.46 3.64 -4.49
CA ALA A 109 2.18 2.38 -3.81
C ALA A 109 0.69 2.36 -3.42
N LEU A 110 0.02 1.25 -3.68
CA LEU A 110 -1.35 0.98 -3.25
C LEU A 110 -1.37 -0.33 -2.48
N VAL A 111 -2.02 -0.35 -1.31
CA VAL A 111 -2.11 -1.54 -0.46
C VAL A 111 -3.56 -1.78 -0.07
N ARG A 112 -4.05 -3.01 -0.26
CA ARG A 112 -5.43 -3.42 0.04
C ARG A 112 -5.49 -4.13 1.38
N PHE A 113 -6.41 -3.72 2.25
CA PHE A 113 -6.58 -4.27 3.59
C PHE A 113 -7.96 -4.93 3.75
N PRO A 114 -8.06 -6.00 4.56
CA PRO A 114 -9.33 -6.67 4.79
C PRO A 114 -10.29 -5.80 5.62
N ALA A 115 -11.58 -5.94 5.35
CA ALA A 115 -12.64 -5.49 6.25
C ALA A 115 -13.00 -6.58 7.26
N ALA A 116 -13.55 -6.18 8.40
CA ALA A 116 -13.94 -7.07 9.49
C ALA A 116 -15.06 -8.03 9.11
N ASP A 117 -15.95 -7.62 8.21
CA ASP A 117 -17.03 -8.45 7.64
C ASP A 117 -16.57 -9.32 6.46
N GLY A 118 -15.36 -9.07 5.93
CA GLY A 118 -14.83 -9.75 4.76
C GLY A 118 -15.49 -9.36 3.45
N GLU A 119 -16.32 -8.31 3.42
CA GLU A 119 -17.08 -7.90 2.24
C GLU A 119 -16.33 -6.85 1.43
N THR A 120 -16.19 -5.63 1.96
CA THR A 120 -15.65 -4.50 1.21
C THR A 120 -14.26 -4.12 1.73
N PRO A 121 -13.17 -4.65 1.14
CA PRO A 121 -11.83 -4.20 1.52
C PRO A 121 -11.67 -2.71 1.19
N PHE A 122 -10.76 -2.06 1.90
CA PHE A 122 -10.34 -0.69 1.57
C PHE A 122 -8.88 -0.72 1.11
N ALA A 123 -8.46 0.29 0.38
CA ALA A 123 -7.07 0.47 0.01
C ALA A 123 -6.53 1.84 0.44
N LEU A 124 -5.23 1.89 0.70
CA LEU A 124 -4.50 3.13 0.87
C LEU A 124 -3.51 3.26 -0.28
N ALA A 125 -3.50 4.42 -0.93
CA ALA A 125 -2.54 4.75 -1.98
C ALA A 125 -1.72 5.98 -1.59
N ALA A 126 -0.42 5.93 -1.85
CA ALA A 126 0.50 7.03 -1.60
C ALA A 126 1.47 7.21 -2.76
N ARG A 127 1.85 8.47 -2.98
CA ARG A 127 2.99 8.87 -3.81
C ARG A 127 3.89 9.80 -3.01
N GLN A 128 5.19 9.73 -3.27
CA GLN A 128 6.16 10.57 -2.56
C GLN A 128 5.85 12.07 -2.78
N GLY A 129 5.66 12.80 -1.67
CA GLY A 129 5.41 14.25 -1.68
C GLY A 129 3.96 14.65 -1.98
N GLU A 130 3.06 13.68 -2.14
CA GLU A 130 1.63 13.90 -2.37
C GLU A 130 0.80 13.43 -1.15
N GLY A 131 -0.49 13.75 -1.17
CA GLY A 131 -1.44 13.27 -0.16
C GLY A 131 -1.69 11.77 -0.24
N LEU A 132 -2.29 11.23 0.82
CA LEU A 132 -2.78 9.84 0.83
C LEU A 132 -4.15 9.81 0.16
N VAL A 133 -4.45 8.74 -0.57
CA VAL A 133 -5.80 8.46 -1.06
C VAL A 133 -6.32 7.20 -0.38
N VAL A 134 -7.54 7.28 0.16
CA VAL A 134 -8.29 6.12 0.65
C VAL A 134 -9.23 5.67 -0.46
N VAL A 135 -9.26 4.37 -0.75
CA VAL A 135 -10.17 3.78 -1.74
C VAL A 135 -11.13 2.84 -1.03
N ILE A 136 -12.43 3.02 -1.23
CA ILE A 136 -13.49 2.18 -0.68
C ILE A 136 -14.45 1.83 -1.81
N GLY A 137 -14.54 0.54 -2.15
CA GLY A 137 -15.24 0.12 -3.37
C GLY A 137 -14.65 0.80 -4.60
N ASP A 138 -15.47 1.58 -5.31
CA ASP A 138 -15.07 2.34 -6.50
C ASP A 138 -14.77 3.83 -6.20
N GLU A 139 -14.95 4.27 -4.95
CA GLU A 139 -14.78 5.66 -4.54
C GLU A 139 -13.37 5.95 -4.02
N GLN A 140 -12.92 7.19 -4.22
CA GLN A 140 -11.60 7.67 -3.82
C GLN A 140 -11.73 8.94 -2.99
N TYR A 141 -11.05 8.96 -1.85
CA TYR A 141 -11.06 10.07 -0.90
C TYR A 141 -9.65 10.59 -0.70
N GLU A 142 -9.39 11.80 -1.16
CA GLU A 142 -8.11 12.49 -0.94
C GLU A 142 -8.02 12.97 0.51
N MET A 143 -6.95 12.58 1.18
CA MET A 143 -6.64 13.04 2.53
C MET A 143 -5.75 14.27 2.47
N ASP A 144 -5.83 15.10 3.53
CA ASP A 144 -4.90 16.21 3.69
C ASP A 144 -3.45 15.69 3.60
N PRO A 145 -2.57 16.34 2.81
CA PRO A 145 -1.16 15.97 2.71
C PRO A 145 -0.45 15.82 4.06
N VAL A 146 -0.83 16.60 5.08
CA VAL A 146 -0.18 16.52 6.40
C VAL A 146 -0.73 15.40 7.28
N TRP A 147 -1.94 14.89 7.03
CA TRP A 147 -2.52 13.78 7.81
C TRP A 147 -1.66 12.50 7.65
N PRO A 148 -1.43 11.69 8.70
CA PRO A 148 -2.03 11.72 10.04
C PRO A 148 -1.28 12.61 11.03
N LEU A 149 -0.25 13.34 10.61
CA LEU A 149 0.39 14.30 11.48
C LEU A 149 -0.63 15.41 11.75
N LEU A 150 -1.05 15.55 13.00
CA LEU A 150 -1.85 16.69 13.42
C LEU A 150 -1.12 17.96 12.96
N SER A 151 -1.83 18.83 12.23
CA SER A 151 -1.43 20.21 12.07
C SER A 151 -1.20 20.77 13.46
N SER A 152 0.06 20.82 13.88
CA SER A 152 0.49 21.40 15.15
C SER A 152 0.51 22.91 14.97
N ASP A 153 -0.64 23.50 14.65
CA ASP A 153 -0.86 24.94 14.66
C ASP A 153 -2.35 25.25 14.48
N SER A 154 -3.00 25.59 15.60
CA SER A 154 -3.95 26.70 15.76
C SER A 154 -4.29 26.87 17.24
#